data_AF-A0A7D5MA04-F1
#
_entry.id   AF-A0A7D5MA04-F1
#
_cell.length_a   1.000
_cell.length_b   1.000
_cell.length_c   1.000
_cell.angle_alpha   90.00
_cell.angle_beta   90.00
_cell.angle_gamma   90.00
#
_symmetry.space_group_name_H-M   'P 1'
#
loop_
_entity.id
_entity.type
_entity.pdbx_description
1 polymer ?
#
loop_
_entity_poly.entity_id
_entity_poly.type
_entity_poly.pdbx_seq_one_letter_code
_entity_poly.pdbx_strand_id
1 'polypeptide(L)' 'MKRQILFLCTCTGLELMTAIGVTAYLVYLGHVSLALISAIVFAKVIVFHFVIDIYDRFQSKKRLHSYNTLKA' A
#
# COMPACT_ATOMS: atom_id res chain seq x y z
N MET A 1 -13.81 -12.09 -4.00
CA MET A 1 -12.94 -10.95 -4.35
C MET A 1 -12.90 -9.81 -3.32
N LYS A 2 -13.78 -9.74 -2.29
CA LYS A 2 -13.71 -8.65 -1.28
C LYS A 2 -12.57 -8.79 -0.26
N ARG A 3 -12.09 -10.02 0.01
CA ARG A 3 -11.10 -10.32 1.06
C ARG A 3 -9.70 -9.80 0.76
N GLN A 4 -9.26 -9.80 -0.51
CA GLN A 4 -7.94 -9.28 -0.89
C GLN A 4 -7.87 -7.76 -0.81
N ILE A 5 -8.93 -7.05 -1.23
CA ILE A 5 -9.00 -5.59 -1.19
C ILE A 5 -9.05 -5.07 0.26
N LEU A 6 -9.77 -5.78 1.16
CA LEU A 6 -9.74 -5.47 2.59
C LEU A 6 -8.36 -5.73 3.19
N PHE A 7 -7.68 -6.81 2.78
CA PHE A 7 -6.36 -7.16 3.28
C PHE A 7 -5.30 -6.13 2.88
N LEU A 8 -5.30 -5.63 1.64
CA LEU A 8 -4.40 -4.57 1.21
C LEU A 8 -4.65 -3.25 1.95
N CYS A 9 -5.90 -2.87 2.18
CA CYS A 9 -6.23 -1.66 2.95
C CYS A 9 -5.72 -1.75 4.40
N THR A 10 -5.86 -2.91 5.04
CA THR A 10 -5.32 -3.16 6.38
C THR A 10 -3.79 -3.22 6.38
N CYS A 11 -3.17 -3.83 5.37
CA CYS A 11 -1.71 -3.88 5.22
C CYS A 11 -1.11 -2.49 5.04
N THR A 12 -1.63 -1.66 4.13
CA THR A 12 -1.14 -0.29 3.93
C THR A 12 -1.36 0.59 5.17
N GLY A 13 -2.46 0.39 5.90
CA GLY A 13 -2.69 1.06 7.19
C GLY A 13 -1.66 0.67 8.25
N LEU A 14 -1.34 -0.62 8.37
CA LEU A 14 -0.30 -1.14 9.27
C LEU A 14 1.09 -0.65 8.87
N GLU A 15 1.40 -0.61 7.58
CA GLU A 15 2.66 -0.07 7.04
C GLU A 15 2.81 1.41 7.39
N LEU A 16 1.75 2.20 7.25
CA LEU A 16 1.76 3.62 7.58
C LEU A 16 1.97 3.85 9.09
N MET A 17 1.23 3.14 9.95
CA MET A 17 1.39 3.23 11.40
C MET A 17 2.79 2.83 11.85
N THR A 18 3.35 1.79 11.24
CA THR A 18 4.71 1.32 11.53
C THR A 18 5.74 2.33 11.05
N ALA A 19 5.58 2.89 9.84
CA ALA A 19 6.46 3.93 9.31
C ALA A 19 6.47 5.18 10.19
N ILE A 20 5.29 5.63 10.67
CA ILE A 20 5.17 6.76 11.60
C ILE A 20 5.84 6.43 12.93
N GLY A 21 5.54 5.27 13.52
CA GLY A 21 6.09 4.87 14.82
C GLY A 21 7.62 4.73 14.79
N VAL A 22 8.16 4.06 13.77
CA VAL A 22 9.61 3.89 13.59
C VAL A 22 10.27 5.25 13.34
N THR A 23 9.75 6.06 12.42
CA THR A 23 10.36 7.37 12.12
C THR A 23 10.33 8.28 13.34
N ALA A 24 9.21 8.36 14.06
CA ALA A 24 9.08 9.15 15.28
C ALA A 24 10.02 8.66 16.39
N TYR A 25 10.16 7.35 16.55
CA TYR A 25 11.06 6.75 17.55
C TYR A 25 12.53 7.04 17.24
N LEU A 26 12.96 6.93 15.99
CA LEU A 26 14.32 7.25 15.60
C LEU A 26 14.64 8.75 15.70
N VAL A 27 13.66 9.62 15.41
CA VAL A 27 13.79 11.07 15.64
C VAL A 27 13.92 11.37 17.14
N TYR A 28 13.13 10.70 17.99
CA TYR A 28 13.22 10.83 19.44
C TYR A 28 14.60 10.43 19.98
N LEU A 29 15.23 9.39 19.42
CA LEU A 29 16.59 8.96 19.74
C LEU A 29 17.69 9.90 19.19
N GLY A 30 17.35 10.92 18.40
CA GLY A 30 18.31 11.84 17.79
C GLY A 30 19.01 11.30 16.53
N HIS A 31 18.63 10.12 16.05
CA HIS A 31 19.23 9.50 14.87
C HIS A 31 18.49 9.89 13.58
N VAL A 32 18.64 11.15 13.18
CA VAL A 32 17.93 11.74 12.03
C VAL A 32 18.28 11.05 10.70
N SER A 33 19.53 10.63 10.50
CA SER A 33 19.96 9.94 9.28
C SER A 33 19.26 8.59 9.10
N LEU A 34 19.14 7.82 10.18
CA LEU A 34 18.45 6.54 10.16
C LEU A 34 16.94 6.72 9.99
N ALA A 35 16.35 7.75 10.60
CA ALA A 35 14.95 8.11 10.39
C ALA A 35 14.63 8.46 8.93
N LEU A 36 15.52 9.20 8.26
CA LEU A 36 15.39 9.55 6.85
C LEU A 36 15.45 8.31 5.96
N ILE A 37 16.44 7.43 6.20
CA ILE A 37 16.59 6.18 5.44
C ILE A 37 15.37 5.28 5.65
N SER A 38 14.89 5.13 6.89
CA SER A 38 13.68 4.35 7.16
C SER A 38 12.47 4.91 6.44
N ALA A 39 12.27 6.23 6.47
CA ALA A 39 11.14 6.87 5.79
C ALA A 39 11.16 6.62 4.28
N ILE A 40 12.33 6.70 3.64
CA ILE A 40 12.49 6.42 2.20
C ILE A 40 12.15 4.96 1.86
N VAL A 41 12.63 4.02 2.67
CA VAL A 41 12.37 2.58 2.46
C VAL A 41 10.88 2.30 2.62
N PHE A 42 10.25 2.77 3.70
CA PHE A 42 8.81 2.62 3.91
C PHE A 42 8.00 3.29 2.79
N ALA A 43 8.41 4.46 2.31
CA ALA A 43 7.75 5.13 1.19
C ALA A 43 7.76 4.26 -0.08
N LYS A 44 8.87 3.58 -0.40
CA LYS A 44 8.89 2.66 -1.57
C LYS A 44 7.92 1.49 -1.40
N VAL A 45 7.82 0.91 -0.20
CA VAL A 45 6.93 -0.23 0.07
C VAL A 45 5.45 0.17 -0.04
N ILE A 46 5.10 1.34 0.49
CA ILE A 46 3.74 1.91 0.39
C ILE A 46 3.38 2.16 -1.08
N VAL A 47 4.29 2.75 -1.85
CA VAL A 47 4.09 3.00 -3.29
C VAL A 47 3.89 1.70 -4.05
N PHE A 48 4.65 0.66 -3.72
CA PHE A 48 4.52 -0.65 -4.37
C PHE A 48 3.13 -1.27 -4.11
N HIS A 49 2.65 -1.26 -2.87
CA HIS A 49 1.30 -1.73 -2.54
C HIS A 49 0.22 -0.92 -3.26
N PHE A 50 0.40 0.40 -3.36
CA PHE A 50 -0.53 1.28 -4.06
C PHE A 50 -0.61 1.00 -5.57
N VAL A 51 0.54 0.78 -6.22
CA VAL A 51 0.58 0.44 -7.66
C VAL A 51 -0.12 -0.89 -7.93
N ILE A 52 0.06 -1.89 -7.05
CA ILE A 52 -0.63 -3.18 -7.16
C ILE A 52 -2.13 -3.01 -6.95
N ASP A 53 -2.57 -2.25 -5.95
CA ASP A 53 -4.01 -1.99 -5.72
C ASP A 53 -4.66 -1.31 -6.93
N ILE A 54 -3.99 -0.30 -7.48
CA ILE A 54 -4.44 0.37 -8.71
C ILE A 54 -4.53 -0.63 -9.85
N TYR A 55 -3.49 -1.42 -10.09
CA TYR A 55 -3.46 -2.39 -11.17
C TYR A 55 -4.55 -3.46 -11.03
N ASP A 56 -4.78 -3.97 -9.83
CA ASP A 56 -5.85 -4.95 -9.55
C ASP A 56 -7.24 -4.35 -9.77
N ARG A 57 -7.47 -3.09 -9.36
CA ARG A 57 -8.72 -2.38 -9.65
C ARG A 57 -8.96 -2.22 -11.15
N PHE A 58 -7.92 -1.91 -11.93
CA PHE A 58 -8.02 -1.81 -13.38
C PHE A 58 -8.31 -3.17 -14.03
N GLN A 59 -7.66 -4.25 -13.59
CA GLN A 59 -7.92 -5.62 -14.05
C GLN A 59 -9.35 -6.07 -13.73
N SER A 60 -9.83 -5.80 -12.51
CA SER A 60 -11.18 -6.13 -12.07
C SER A 60 -12.24 -5.41 -12.90
N LYS A 61 -11.99 -4.14 -13.28
CA LYS A 61 -12.90 -3.38 -14.16
C LYS A 61 -12.93 -3.95 -15.58
N LYS A 62 -11.79 -4.40 -16.13
CA LYS A 62 -11.73 -5.07 -17.43
C LYS A 62 -12.47 -6.41 -17.43
N ARG A 63 -12.31 -7.22 -16.37
CA ARG A 63 -13.03 -8.50 -16.22
C ARG A 63 -14.54 -8.31 -16.10
N LEU A 64 -14.99 -7.28 -15.38
CA LEU A 64 -16.42 -6.96 -15.28
C LEU A 64 -17.02 -6.55 -16.63
N HIS A 65 -16.30 -5.73 -17.40
CA HIS A 65 -16.74 -5.33 -18.74
C HIS A 65 -16.81 -6.51 -19.72
N SER A 66 -15.79 -7.39 -19.71
CA SER A 66 -15.75 -8.58 -20.57
C SER A 66 -16.87 -9.58 -20.27
N TYR A 67 -17.27 -9.73 -19.00
CA TYR A 67 -18.41 -10.57 -18.62
C TYR A 67 -19.74 -9.99 -19.12
N ASN A 68 -19.90 -8.67 -19.06
CA ASN A 68 -21.12 -8.01 -19.52
C ASN A 68 -21.28 -8.06 -21.06
N THR A 69 -20.18 -8.01 -21.82
CA THR A 69 -20.20 -8.18 -23.28
C THR A 69 -20.40 -9.62 -23.74
N LEU A 70 -20.14 -10.61 -22.88
CA LEU A 70 -20.41 -12.03 -23.15
C LEU A 70 -21.84 -12.44 -22.77
N LYS A 71 -22.54 -11.59 -22.02
CA LYS A 71 -23.91 -11.84 -21.53
C LYS A 71 -24.98 -11.07 -22.33
N ALA A 72 -24.58 -10.12 -23.17
CA ALA A 72 -25.43 -9.43 -24.13
C ALA A 72 -25.47 -10.21 -25.45
#